data_AF-A0A957ZEH6-F1
#
_entry.id   AF-A0A957ZEH6-F1
#
_cell.length_a   1.000
_cell.length_b   1.000
_cell.length_c   1.000
_cell.angle_alpha   90.00
_cell.angle_beta   90.00
_cell.angle_gamma   90.00
#
_symmetry.space_group_name_H-M   'P 1'
#
loop_
_entity.id
_entity.type
_entity.pdbx_description
1 polymer ?
#
loop_
_entity_poly.entity_id
_entity_poly.type
_entity_poly.pdbx_seq_one_letter_code
_entity_poly.pdbx_strand_id
1 'polypeptide(L)'
;LDTWILARINQVLVRVEKALENYDAFAATMAVEPFIDDLTNWYVRRSRRRFWRSEQDGDKLNAYATLYHVLVKLTRLLAPMTPFVTEQIYQNLVRNANAGAYESIHHTSWPAVDAAAINETLIEQVDLARRVASLGLSARTSASLKVRQPLAKVLVHVSGGKAELTDDLIETVAEELNVKEFQFVSDAGALVSYKVLPNNKLLGPKFGAEFPKVRAALSALDPDAVAAQVNAGEAVTIMLDEEPVALSAEEVLVQSDAAEGLVVASEKGVTVAIDSVITPELEQEGLARELVRRIQQLRKDAGLEISDRIALYVSGAEATKAVVGGFSEYLQAETLATQLESNGAVPADAAQTEFKLGDEDVTVALVKQ
;
A
#
# COMPACT_ATOMS: atom_id res chain seq x y z
N LEU A 1 -12.62 -1.38 6.84
CA LEU A 1 -12.11 -2.61 6.19
C LEU A 1 -13.16 -3.71 6.09
N ASP A 2 -13.88 -4.06 7.17
CA ASP A 2 -14.91 -5.12 7.13
C ASP A 2 -16.03 -4.82 6.12
N THR A 3 -16.60 -3.62 6.17
CA THR A 3 -17.62 -3.16 5.21
C THR A 3 -17.13 -3.26 3.77
N TRP A 4 -15.85 -2.95 3.53
CA TRP A 4 -15.26 -3.01 2.19
C TRP A 4 -15.14 -4.45 1.70
N ILE A 5 -14.59 -5.37 2.49
CA ILE A 5 -14.41 -6.75 2.02
C ILE A 5 -15.76 -7.45 1.79
N LEU A 6 -16.79 -7.09 2.57
CA LEU A 6 -18.18 -7.52 2.36
C LEU A 6 -18.78 -6.94 1.07
N ALA A 7 -18.53 -5.67 0.76
CA ALA A 7 -18.92 -5.08 -0.52
C ALA A 7 -18.21 -5.78 -1.70
N ARG A 8 -16.90 -6.01 -1.58
CA ARG A 8 -16.06 -6.65 -2.62
C ARG A 8 -16.50 -8.08 -2.94
N ILE A 9 -16.77 -8.93 -1.93
CA ILE A 9 -17.21 -10.31 -2.21
C ILE A 9 -18.56 -10.31 -2.95
N ASN A 10 -19.49 -9.41 -2.62
CA ASN A 10 -20.76 -9.32 -3.33
C ASN A 10 -20.57 -8.78 -4.76
N GLN A 11 -19.66 -7.82 -4.99
CA GLN A 11 -19.34 -7.36 -6.36
C GLN A 11 -18.74 -8.49 -7.22
N VAL A 12 -17.86 -9.32 -6.65
CA VAL A 12 -17.24 -10.46 -7.34
C VAL A 12 -18.28 -11.53 -7.63
N LEU A 13 -19.18 -11.82 -6.69
CA LEU A 13 -20.29 -12.75 -6.89
C LEU A 13 -21.14 -12.37 -8.11
N VAL A 14 -21.54 -11.09 -8.23
CA VAL A 14 -22.30 -10.59 -9.39
C VAL A 14 -21.55 -10.81 -10.70
N ARG A 15 -20.24 -10.53 -10.72
CA ARG A 15 -19.41 -10.69 -11.94
C ARG A 15 -19.29 -12.16 -12.34
N VAL A 16 -19.06 -13.05 -11.38
CA VAL A 16 -18.91 -14.49 -11.63
C VAL A 16 -20.24 -15.11 -12.04
N GLU A 17 -21.34 -14.77 -11.36
CA GLU A 17 -22.68 -15.27 -11.70
C GLU A 17 -23.06 -14.90 -13.14
N LYS A 18 -22.88 -13.62 -13.52
CA LYS A 18 -23.10 -13.17 -14.90
C LYS A 18 -22.22 -13.89 -15.91
N ALA A 19 -20.95 -14.15 -15.58
CA ALA A 19 -20.04 -14.86 -16.50
C ALA A 19 -20.47 -16.33 -16.69
N LEU A 20 -20.82 -17.02 -15.61
CA LEU A 20 -21.27 -18.41 -15.66
C LEU A 20 -22.62 -18.58 -16.36
N GLU A 21 -23.56 -17.64 -16.20
CA GLU A 21 -24.82 -17.62 -16.95
C GLU A 21 -24.59 -17.50 -18.47
N ASN A 22 -23.49 -16.87 -18.87
CA ASN A 22 -23.08 -16.74 -20.28
C ASN A 22 -22.09 -17.83 -20.73
N TYR A 23 -21.89 -18.88 -19.94
CA TYR A 23 -20.92 -19.96 -20.19
C TYR A 23 -19.47 -19.47 -20.36
N ASP A 24 -19.12 -18.31 -19.82
CA ASP A 24 -17.78 -17.73 -19.86
C ASP A 24 -16.99 -18.12 -18.60
N ALA A 25 -16.44 -19.33 -18.62
CA ALA A 25 -15.61 -19.84 -17.53
C ALA A 25 -14.31 -19.03 -17.34
N PHE A 26 -13.78 -18.42 -18.41
CA PHE A 26 -12.54 -17.65 -18.33
C PHE A 26 -12.78 -16.35 -17.56
N ALA A 27 -13.78 -15.56 -17.93
CA ALA A 27 -14.13 -14.34 -17.21
C ALA A 27 -14.53 -14.62 -15.76
N ALA A 28 -15.27 -15.71 -15.50
CA ALA A 28 -15.60 -16.14 -14.15
C ALA A 28 -14.34 -16.38 -13.30
N THR A 29 -13.32 -17.03 -13.87
CA THR A 29 -12.06 -17.32 -13.15
C THR A 29 -11.27 -16.04 -12.89
N MET A 30 -11.09 -15.22 -13.94
CA MET A 30 -10.32 -13.98 -13.86
C MET A 30 -10.94 -12.95 -12.91
N ALA A 31 -12.26 -13.01 -12.68
CA ALA A 31 -12.93 -12.12 -11.72
C ALA A 31 -12.57 -12.41 -10.26
N VAL A 32 -12.17 -13.64 -9.92
CA VAL A 32 -11.89 -14.06 -8.54
C VAL A 32 -10.45 -13.76 -8.13
N GLU A 33 -9.49 -13.81 -9.04
CA GLU A 33 -8.06 -13.65 -8.73
C GLU A 33 -7.75 -12.32 -8.00
N PRO A 34 -8.22 -11.14 -8.46
CA PRO A 34 -8.00 -9.89 -7.72
C PRO A 34 -8.59 -9.92 -6.31
N PHE A 35 -9.73 -10.60 -6.12
CA PHE A 35 -10.36 -10.68 -4.80
C PHE A 35 -9.55 -11.51 -3.80
N ILE A 36 -8.84 -12.54 -4.25
CA ILE A 36 -7.95 -13.30 -3.38
C ILE A 36 -6.80 -12.41 -2.90
N ASP A 37 -6.25 -11.55 -3.77
CA ASP A 37 -5.26 -10.55 -3.37
C ASP A 37 -5.85 -9.54 -2.36
N ASP A 38 -7.05 -9.03 -2.63
CA ASP A 38 -7.78 -8.11 -1.73
C ASP A 38 -7.94 -8.72 -0.32
N LEU A 39 -8.34 -9.99 -0.27
CA LEU A 39 -8.56 -10.70 0.99
C LEU A 39 -7.24 -10.94 1.73
N THR A 40 -6.21 -11.41 1.04
CA THR A 40 -4.97 -11.86 1.69
C THR A 40 -4.01 -10.72 1.99
N ASN A 41 -3.68 -9.92 0.97
CA ASN A 41 -2.62 -8.91 1.03
C ASN A 41 -3.10 -7.56 1.55
N TRP A 42 -4.42 -7.32 1.57
CA TRP A 42 -4.98 -6.11 2.17
C TRP A 42 -5.79 -6.41 3.43
N TYR A 43 -6.93 -7.11 3.32
CA TYR A 43 -7.85 -7.29 4.44
C TYR A 43 -7.21 -8.05 5.62
N VAL A 44 -6.70 -9.26 5.38
CA VAL A 44 -6.12 -10.10 6.45
C VAL A 44 -4.85 -9.44 6.99
N ARG A 45 -3.96 -8.94 6.12
CA ARG A 45 -2.70 -8.30 6.53
C ARG A 45 -2.94 -7.11 7.46
N ARG A 46 -3.85 -6.19 7.08
CA ARG A 46 -4.18 -4.99 7.88
C ARG A 46 -4.98 -5.34 9.14
N SER A 47 -5.78 -6.41 9.11
CA SER A 47 -6.58 -6.84 10.26
C SER A 47 -5.82 -7.74 11.24
N ARG A 48 -4.54 -8.06 11.00
CA ARG A 48 -3.72 -8.93 11.89
C ARG A 48 -3.82 -8.52 13.36
N ARG A 49 -3.65 -7.24 13.67
CA ARG A 49 -3.71 -6.74 15.07
C ARG A 49 -5.04 -7.10 15.74
N ARG A 50 -6.16 -7.06 15.00
CA ARG A 50 -7.50 -7.41 15.51
C ARG A 50 -7.63 -8.89 15.84
N PHE A 51 -6.95 -9.77 15.09
CA PHE A 51 -6.94 -11.21 15.38
C PHE A 51 -6.06 -11.59 16.58
N TRP A 52 -4.97 -10.84 16.83
CA TRP A 52 -3.96 -11.17 17.84
C TRP A 52 -4.12 -10.47 19.20
N ARG A 53 -5.09 -9.56 19.38
CA ARG A 53 -5.40 -8.98 20.70
C ARG A 53 -5.75 -10.06 21.71
N SER A 54 -5.21 -9.97 22.92
CA SER A 54 -5.43 -10.93 24.00
C SER A 54 -6.86 -10.89 24.53
N GLU A 55 -7.51 -9.72 24.50
CA GLU A 55 -8.89 -9.53 24.94
C GLU A 55 -9.88 -10.04 23.89
N GLN A 56 -10.92 -10.77 24.34
CA GLN A 56 -12.08 -11.10 23.50
C GLN A 56 -13.03 -9.89 23.47
N ASP A 57 -12.61 -8.82 22.79
CA ASP A 57 -13.44 -7.65 22.57
C ASP A 57 -14.42 -7.85 21.39
N GLY A 58 -15.46 -7.02 21.33
CA GLY A 58 -16.44 -7.08 20.24
C GLY A 58 -15.83 -6.85 18.86
N ASP A 59 -14.72 -6.12 18.78
CA ASP A 59 -14.01 -5.87 17.53
C ASP A 59 -13.35 -7.15 16.96
N LYS A 60 -12.67 -7.92 17.82
CA LYS A 60 -12.08 -9.20 17.44
C LYS A 60 -13.13 -10.18 16.94
N LEU A 61 -14.28 -10.26 17.60
CA LEU A 61 -15.40 -11.10 17.17
C LEU A 61 -15.95 -10.67 15.81
N ASN A 62 -16.10 -9.36 15.57
CA ASN A 62 -16.55 -8.83 14.29
C ASN A 62 -15.57 -9.15 13.14
N ALA A 63 -14.26 -9.08 13.40
CA ALA A 63 -13.24 -9.46 12.43
C ALA A 63 -13.32 -10.94 12.04
N TYR A 64 -13.46 -11.84 13.04
CA TYR A 64 -13.64 -13.28 12.77
C TYR A 64 -14.95 -13.59 12.04
N ALA A 65 -16.06 -12.97 12.45
CA ALA A 65 -17.36 -13.15 11.82
C ALA A 65 -17.32 -12.71 10.35
N THR A 66 -16.71 -11.56 10.07
CA THR A 66 -16.54 -11.04 8.71
C THR A 66 -15.69 -11.97 7.86
N LEU A 67 -14.52 -12.39 8.37
CA LEU A 67 -13.63 -13.29 7.65
C LEU A 67 -14.28 -14.65 7.38
N TYR A 68 -14.98 -15.22 8.38
CA TYR A 68 -15.75 -16.45 8.21
C TYR A 68 -16.81 -16.29 7.11
N HIS A 69 -17.61 -15.22 7.16
CA HIS A 69 -18.65 -14.95 6.17
C HIS A 69 -18.08 -14.87 4.75
N VAL A 70 -16.99 -14.12 4.57
CA VAL A 70 -16.31 -13.97 3.28
C VAL A 70 -15.75 -15.29 2.79
N LEU A 71 -15.06 -16.05 3.63
CA LEU A 71 -14.48 -17.35 3.27
C LEU A 71 -15.55 -18.35 2.86
N VAL A 72 -16.66 -18.44 3.59
CA VAL A 72 -17.76 -19.35 3.25
C VAL A 72 -18.40 -18.97 1.91
N LYS A 73 -18.64 -17.68 1.64
CA LYS A 73 -19.14 -17.21 0.34
C LYS A 73 -18.15 -17.53 -0.79
N LEU A 74 -16.87 -17.21 -0.61
CA LEU A 74 -15.82 -17.48 -1.59
C LEU A 74 -15.66 -18.98 -1.87
N THR A 75 -15.71 -19.82 -0.83
CA THR A 75 -15.58 -21.28 -0.99
C THR A 75 -16.76 -21.85 -1.79
N ARG A 76 -17.99 -21.37 -1.54
CA ARG A 76 -19.17 -21.78 -2.33
C ARG A 76 -19.09 -21.27 -3.77
N LEU A 77 -18.62 -20.05 -3.98
CA LEU A 77 -18.42 -19.45 -5.30
C LEU A 77 -17.43 -20.25 -6.15
N LEU A 78 -16.34 -20.71 -5.53
CA LEU A 78 -15.27 -21.48 -6.18
C LEU A 78 -15.62 -22.97 -6.40
N ALA A 79 -16.71 -23.46 -5.79
CA ALA A 79 -17.04 -24.90 -5.79
C ALA A 79 -17.16 -25.53 -7.19
N PRO A 80 -17.74 -24.86 -8.22
CA PRO A 80 -17.78 -25.39 -9.58
C PRO A 80 -16.40 -25.46 -10.27
N MET A 81 -15.40 -24.74 -9.76
CA MET A 81 -14.10 -24.54 -10.40
C MET A 81 -13.00 -25.34 -9.72
N THR A 82 -13.04 -25.43 -8.39
CA THR A 82 -12.06 -26.14 -7.55
C THR A 82 -12.75 -27.07 -6.53
N PRO A 83 -13.49 -28.09 -7.00
CA PRO A 83 -14.43 -28.85 -6.17
C PRO A 83 -13.76 -29.55 -4.97
N PHE A 84 -12.62 -30.20 -5.17
CA PHE A 84 -11.95 -30.92 -4.09
C PHE A 84 -11.36 -30.00 -3.02
N VAL A 85 -10.80 -28.85 -3.44
CA VAL A 85 -10.21 -27.88 -2.50
C VAL A 85 -11.30 -27.21 -1.67
N THR A 86 -12.37 -26.78 -2.33
CA THR A 86 -13.51 -26.15 -1.67
C THR A 86 -14.26 -27.11 -0.75
N GLU A 87 -14.40 -28.38 -1.12
CA GLU A 87 -14.94 -29.43 -0.25
C GLU A 87 -14.10 -29.58 1.02
N GLN A 88 -12.77 -29.71 0.89
CA GLN A 88 -11.88 -29.83 2.04
C GLN A 88 -11.94 -28.61 2.98
N ILE A 89 -12.00 -27.40 2.41
CA ILE A 89 -12.17 -26.16 3.19
C ILE A 89 -13.52 -26.15 3.91
N TYR A 90 -14.61 -26.53 3.22
CA TYR A 90 -15.95 -26.55 3.78
C TYR A 90 -16.11 -27.56 4.93
N GLN A 91 -15.55 -28.77 4.78
CA GLN A 91 -15.54 -29.77 5.86
C GLN A 91 -14.84 -29.23 7.11
N ASN A 92 -13.72 -28.52 6.94
CA ASN A 92 -13.00 -27.96 8.08
C ASN A 92 -13.72 -26.74 8.67
N LEU A 93 -14.09 -25.76 7.84
CA LEU A 93 -14.54 -24.45 8.29
C LEU A 93 -16.02 -24.45 8.70
N VAL A 94 -16.89 -25.10 7.93
CA VAL A 94 -18.34 -25.03 8.12
C VAL A 94 -18.85 -26.19 8.95
N ARG A 95 -18.50 -27.43 8.58
CA ARG A 95 -19.03 -28.64 9.24
C ARG A 95 -18.56 -28.78 10.68
N ASN A 96 -17.33 -28.37 11.01
CA ASN A 96 -16.86 -28.33 12.40
C ASN A 96 -17.55 -27.25 13.25
N ALA A 97 -17.98 -26.15 12.63
CA ALA A 97 -18.63 -25.04 13.34
C ALA A 97 -20.15 -25.21 13.44
N ASN A 98 -20.78 -25.94 12.50
CA ASN A 98 -22.22 -26.13 12.43
C ASN A 98 -22.56 -27.57 12.02
N ALA A 99 -22.95 -28.38 13.01
CA ALA A 99 -23.35 -29.77 12.81
C ALA A 99 -24.58 -29.94 11.90
N GLY A 100 -25.43 -28.91 11.77
CA GLY A 100 -26.60 -28.90 10.90
C GLY A 100 -26.32 -28.47 9.46
N ALA A 101 -25.07 -28.14 9.11
CA ALA A 101 -24.70 -27.80 7.75
C ALA A 101 -24.77 -29.03 6.81
N TYR A 102 -25.07 -28.81 5.53
CA TYR A 102 -25.11 -29.86 4.51
C TYR A 102 -23.81 -30.69 4.48
N GLU A 103 -23.91 -31.99 4.22
CA GLU A 103 -22.76 -32.91 4.27
C GLU A 103 -21.63 -32.58 3.29
N SER A 104 -21.94 -31.97 2.13
CA SER A 104 -20.96 -31.54 1.14
C SER A 104 -21.27 -30.12 0.69
N ILE A 105 -20.25 -29.38 0.28
CA ILE A 105 -20.44 -28.04 -0.30
C ILE A 105 -21.31 -28.09 -1.56
N HIS A 106 -21.26 -29.20 -2.30
CA HIS A 106 -22.02 -29.41 -3.53
C HIS A 106 -23.51 -29.68 -3.29
N HIS A 107 -23.94 -29.84 -2.03
CA HIS A 107 -25.35 -29.88 -1.64
C HIS A 107 -25.89 -28.50 -1.24
N THR A 108 -25.03 -27.47 -1.24
CA THR A 108 -25.44 -26.11 -0.89
C THR A 108 -25.96 -25.36 -2.12
N SER A 109 -26.86 -24.40 -1.91
CA SER A 109 -27.29 -23.48 -2.97
C SER A 109 -26.14 -22.57 -3.43
N TRP A 110 -26.30 -21.94 -4.59
CA TRP A 110 -25.40 -20.85 -5.00
C TRP A 110 -25.34 -19.75 -3.90
N PRO A 111 -24.17 -19.16 -3.61
CA PRO A 111 -24.07 -18.06 -2.64
C PRO A 111 -24.85 -16.84 -3.10
N ALA A 112 -25.81 -16.40 -2.27
CA ALA A 112 -26.64 -15.23 -2.59
C ALA A 112 -25.85 -13.91 -2.53
N VAL A 113 -26.09 -13.05 -3.53
CA VAL A 113 -25.65 -11.66 -3.55
C VAL A 113 -26.49 -10.84 -2.58
N ASP A 114 -25.82 -10.12 -1.69
CA ASP A 114 -26.44 -9.04 -0.90
C ASP A 114 -26.17 -7.71 -1.61
N ALA A 115 -27.15 -7.26 -2.40
CA ALA A 115 -27.03 -6.02 -3.18
C ALA A 115 -26.95 -4.78 -2.28
N ALA A 116 -27.52 -4.82 -1.07
CA ALA A 116 -27.48 -3.70 -0.14
C ALA A 116 -26.09 -3.53 0.50
N ALA A 117 -25.29 -4.60 0.53
CA ALA A 117 -23.90 -4.55 0.99
C ALA A 117 -22.93 -4.03 -0.09
N ILE A 118 -23.33 -3.92 -1.36
CA ILE A 118 -22.48 -3.39 -2.43
C ILE A 118 -22.41 -1.86 -2.29
N ASN A 119 -21.22 -1.36 -1.99
CA ASN A 119 -20.91 0.06 -1.93
C ASN A 119 -19.79 0.38 -2.93
N GLU A 120 -20.17 0.78 -4.13
CA GLU A 120 -19.22 1.08 -5.23
C GLU A 120 -18.26 2.21 -4.86
N THR A 121 -18.75 3.26 -4.22
CA THR A 121 -17.91 4.38 -3.76
C THR A 121 -16.82 3.90 -2.80
N LEU A 122 -17.16 3.07 -1.80
CA LEU A 122 -16.16 2.51 -0.88
C LEU A 122 -15.15 1.60 -1.59
N ILE A 123 -15.60 0.82 -2.58
CA ILE A 123 -14.71 -0.03 -3.39
C ILE A 123 -13.70 0.84 -4.15
N GLU A 124 -14.18 1.87 -4.84
CA GLU A 124 -13.33 2.81 -5.59
C GLU A 124 -12.34 3.56 -4.67
N GLN A 125 -12.78 3.98 -3.48
CA GLN A 125 -11.92 4.62 -2.49
C GLN A 125 -10.80 3.69 -2.00
N VAL A 126 -11.10 2.43 -1.68
CA VAL A 126 -10.07 1.48 -1.24
C VAL A 126 -9.13 1.10 -2.38
N ASP A 127 -9.63 0.96 -3.61
CA ASP A 127 -8.80 0.71 -4.78
C ASP A 127 -7.83 1.87 -5.04
N LEU A 128 -8.30 3.11 -4.88
CA LEU A 128 -7.44 4.29 -4.92
C LEU A 128 -6.40 4.26 -3.79
N ALA A 129 -6.80 4.02 -2.54
CA ALA A 129 -5.89 3.96 -1.41
C ALA A 129 -4.78 2.92 -1.63
N ARG A 130 -5.13 1.74 -2.14
CA ARG A 130 -4.17 0.69 -2.49
C ARG A 130 -3.22 1.10 -3.60
N ARG A 131 -3.74 1.74 -4.66
CA ARG A 131 -2.90 2.25 -5.75
C ARG A 131 -1.92 3.30 -5.24
N VAL A 132 -2.38 4.22 -4.40
CA VAL A 132 -1.53 5.25 -3.79
C VAL A 132 -0.44 4.61 -2.93
N ALA A 133 -0.79 3.64 -2.08
CA ALA A 133 0.19 2.91 -1.27
C ALA A 133 1.22 2.17 -2.14
N SER A 134 0.78 1.50 -3.21
CA SER A 134 1.68 0.80 -4.14
C SER A 134 2.63 1.76 -4.86
N LEU A 135 2.12 2.88 -5.37
CA LEU A 135 2.93 3.90 -6.05
C LEU A 135 3.91 4.56 -5.08
N GLY A 136 3.47 4.90 -3.86
CA GLY A 136 4.36 5.45 -2.84
C GLY A 136 5.47 4.46 -2.45
N LEU A 137 5.17 3.18 -2.27
CA LEU A 137 6.19 2.15 -2.02
C LEU A 137 7.17 2.00 -3.19
N SER A 138 6.67 2.09 -4.42
CA SER A 138 7.50 2.09 -5.63
C SER A 138 8.44 3.30 -5.66
N ALA A 139 7.93 4.50 -5.39
CA ALA A 139 8.74 5.72 -5.28
C ALA A 139 9.80 5.61 -4.17
N ARG A 140 9.45 5.01 -3.02
CA ARG A 140 10.42 4.76 -1.94
C ARG A 140 11.54 3.84 -2.41
N THR A 141 11.17 2.79 -3.14
CA THR A 141 12.11 1.77 -3.63
C THR A 141 13.05 2.36 -4.66
N SER A 142 12.56 3.19 -5.59
CA SER A 142 13.41 3.83 -6.61
C SER A 142 14.42 4.80 -5.99
N ALA A 143 14.10 5.43 -4.86
CA ALA A 143 15.02 6.25 -4.08
C ALA A 143 15.83 5.49 -3.01
N SER A 144 15.75 4.16 -2.96
CA SER A 144 16.41 3.32 -1.95
C SER A 144 16.04 3.68 -0.48
N LEU A 145 14.86 4.28 -0.27
CA LEU A 145 14.34 4.67 1.04
C LEU A 145 13.62 3.48 1.69
N LYS A 146 14.25 2.89 2.71
CA LYS A 146 13.66 1.78 3.49
C LYS A 146 12.33 2.22 4.11
N VAL A 147 11.27 1.40 4.04
CA VAL A 147 9.94 1.72 4.64
C VAL A 147 10.01 2.08 6.12
N ARG A 148 10.99 1.52 6.86
CA ARG A 148 11.19 1.81 8.29
C ARG A 148 11.65 3.24 8.59
N GLN A 149 12.26 3.92 7.62
CA GLN A 149 12.60 5.33 7.70
C GLN A 149 11.30 6.15 7.57
N PRO A 150 10.84 6.84 8.62
CA PRO A 150 9.69 7.73 8.47
C PRO A 150 10.06 8.87 7.51
N LEU A 151 9.08 9.27 6.69
CA LEU A 151 9.20 10.43 5.80
C LEU A 151 8.22 11.51 6.23
N ALA A 152 8.52 12.76 5.88
CA ALA A 152 7.70 13.90 6.29
C ALA A 152 6.28 13.78 5.72
N LYS A 153 6.16 13.62 4.41
CA LYS A 153 4.86 13.66 3.74
C LYS A 153 4.80 12.84 2.47
N VAL A 154 3.58 12.49 2.10
CA VAL A 154 3.20 12.04 0.77
C VAL A 154 2.24 13.06 0.15
N LEU A 155 2.45 13.36 -1.13
CA LEU A 155 1.58 14.20 -1.93
C LEU A 155 0.94 13.35 -3.02
N VAL A 156 -0.37 13.49 -3.18
CA VAL A 156 -1.15 12.67 -4.11
C VAL A 156 -1.96 13.55 -5.03
N HIS A 157 -1.75 13.35 -6.33
CA HIS A 157 -2.58 13.93 -7.37
C HIS A 157 -3.41 12.84 -8.05
N VAL A 158 -4.69 13.14 -8.30
CA VAL A 158 -5.56 12.28 -9.11
C VAL A 158 -6.18 13.11 -10.22
N SER A 159 -5.92 12.71 -11.47
CA SER A 159 -6.44 13.37 -12.65
C SER A 159 -7.97 13.31 -12.68
N GLY A 160 -8.61 14.41 -13.08
CA GLY A 160 -10.08 14.51 -13.14
C GLY A 160 -10.76 14.92 -11.82
N GLY A 161 -9.98 15.18 -10.75
CA GLY A 161 -10.37 16.06 -9.64
C GLY A 161 -11.50 15.58 -8.72
N LYS A 162 -11.73 14.27 -8.57
CA LYS A 162 -12.85 13.74 -7.77
C LYS A 162 -12.49 12.66 -6.76
N ALA A 163 -11.22 12.50 -6.46
CA ALA A 163 -10.76 11.37 -5.68
C ALA A 163 -10.62 11.77 -4.21
N GLU A 164 -11.64 11.45 -3.41
CA GLU A 164 -11.63 11.67 -1.96
C GLU A 164 -11.42 10.33 -1.25
N LEU A 165 -10.40 10.27 -0.40
CA LEU A 165 -10.25 9.19 0.59
C LEU A 165 -10.85 9.64 1.91
N THR A 166 -11.51 8.72 2.62
CA THR A 166 -11.90 8.97 4.02
C THR A 166 -10.67 9.08 4.89
N ASP A 167 -10.78 9.76 6.03
CA ASP A 167 -9.67 9.91 6.99
C ASP A 167 -9.05 8.55 7.40
N ASP A 168 -9.89 7.53 7.65
CA ASP A 168 -9.42 6.15 7.95
C ASP A 168 -8.54 5.53 6.83
N LEU A 169 -8.85 5.86 5.57
CA LEU A 169 -8.08 5.36 4.42
C LEU A 169 -6.80 6.17 4.24
N ILE A 170 -6.85 7.47 4.51
CA ILE A 170 -5.67 8.33 4.55
C ILE A 170 -4.69 7.84 5.61
N GLU A 171 -5.16 7.59 6.84
CA GLU A 171 -4.35 7.02 7.92
C GLU A 171 -3.77 5.66 7.52
N THR A 172 -4.60 4.80 6.92
CA THR A 172 -4.15 3.51 6.41
C THR A 172 -3.01 3.65 5.40
N VAL A 173 -3.14 4.54 4.42
CA VAL A 173 -2.10 4.77 3.42
C VAL A 173 -0.85 5.39 4.07
N ALA A 174 -1.02 6.33 5.00
CA ALA A 174 0.09 6.97 5.69
C ALA A 174 0.91 5.97 6.52
N GLU A 175 0.25 5.04 7.22
CA GLU A 175 0.91 3.95 7.93
C GLU A 175 1.66 3.01 6.99
N GLU A 176 1.05 2.62 5.87
CA GLU A 176 1.67 1.73 4.88
C GLU A 176 2.91 2.35 4.24
N LEU A 177 2.85 3.65 3.99
CA LEU A 177 3.96 4.43 3.45
C LEU A 177 4.94 4.89 4.52
N ASN A 178 4.62 4.76 5.81
CA ASN A 178 5.34 5.33 6.94
C ASN A 178 5.70 6.82 6.72
N VAL A 179 4.66 7.63 6.50
CA VAL A 179 4.74 9.09 6.34
C VAL A 179 3.99 9.78 7.47
N LYS A 180 4.43 10.98 7.87
CA LYS A 180 3.77 11.74 8.93
C LYS A 180 2.53 12.47 8.43
N GLU A 181 2.54 12.90 7.18
CA GLU A 181 1.46 13.69 6.59
C GLU A 181 1.07 13.15 5.22
N PHE A 182 -0.23 13.24 4.92
CA PHE A 182 -0.80 12.91 3.62
C PHE A 182 -1.52 14.15 3.09
N GLN A 183 -1.22 14.55 1.86
CA GLN A 183 -1.86 15.70 1.23
C GLN A 183 -2.34 15.36 -0.17
N PHE A 184 -3.58 15.73 -0.49
CA PHE A 184 -4.01 15.82 -1.87
C PHE A 184 -3.55 17.13 -2.47
N VAL A 185 -3.04 17.08 -3.70
CA VAL A 185 -2.69 18.26 -4.48
C VAL A 185 -3.58 18.35 -5.72
N SER A 186 -4.12 19.55 -5.95
CA SER A 186 -5.00 19.83 -7.08
C SER A 186 -4.26 19.83 -8.41
N ASP A 187 -2.96 20.15 -8.39
CA ASP A 187 -2.13 20.31 -9.58
C ASP A 187 -0.97 19.31 -9.58
N ALA A 188 -0.82 18.60 -10.70
CA ALA A 188 0.30 17.69 -10.92
C ALA A 188 1.64 18.44 -11.03
N GLY A 189 1.63 19.69 -11.51
CA GLY A 189 2.81 20.56 -11.62
C GLY A 189 3.49 20.84 -10.27
N ALA A 190 2.76 20.68 -9.15
CA ALA A 190 3.33 20.76 -7.81
C ALA A 190 4.24 19.55 -7.46
N LEU A 191 4.12 18.43 -8.17
CA LEU A 191 4.82 17.18 -7.88
C LEU A 191 5.94 16.89 -8.88
N VAL A 192 5.72 17.29 -10.12
CA VAL A 192 6.61 16.99 -11.25
C VAL A 192 6.76 18.24 -12.09
N SER A 193 7.96 18.44 -12.61
CA SER A 193 8.16 19.35 -13.74
C SER A 193 7.97 18.55 -15.02
N TYR A 194 6.96 18.94 -15.81
CA TYR A 194 6.73 18.33 -17.11
C TYR A 194 7.60 18.98 -18.17
N LYS A 195 8.19 18.14 -19.01
CA LYS A 195 8.89 18.54 -20.22
C LYS A 195 8.17 17.93 -21.41
N VAL A 196 7.55 18.79 -22.19
CA VAL A 196 6.85 18.42 -23.42
C VAL A 196 7.84 18.42 -24.58
N LEU A 197 7.94 17.28 -25.25
CA LEU A 197 8.81 17.08 -26.41
C LEU A 197 7.97 16.58 -27.60
N PRO A 198 8.27 17.02 -28.83
CA PRO A 198 7.65 16.43 -30.01
C PRO A 198 8.14 14.99 -30.22
N ASN A 199 7.26 14.09 -30.62
CA ASN A 199 7.67 12.78 -31.12
C ASN A 199 8.27 12.93 -32.53
N ASN A 200 9.58 13.17 -32.59
CA ASN A 200 10.29 13.44 -33.85
C ASN A 200 10.05 12.37 -34.93
N LYS A 201 9.79 11.11 -34.56
CA LYS A 201 9.56 10.01 -35.50
C LYS A 201 8.23 10.14 -36.25
N LEU A 202 7.20 10.65 -35.57
CA LEU A 202 5.86 10.85 -36.15
C LEU A 202 5.72 12.24 -36.78
N LEU A 203 6.17 13.26 -36.07
CA LEU A 203 6.00 14.66 -36.47
C LEU A 203 6.99 15.12 -37.55
N GLY A 204 8.20 14.54 -37.60
CA GLY A 204 9.20 14.88 -38.60
C GLY A 204 8.74 14.63 -40.04
N PRO A 205 8.28 13.41 -40.39
CA PRO A 205 7.72 13.12 -41.71
C PRO A 205 6.43 13.88 -42.03
N LYS A 206 5.60 14.16 -41.01
CA LYS A 206 4.30 14.83 -41.17
C LYS A 206 4.43 16.33 -41.50
N PHE A 207 5.36 17.03 -40.86
CA PHE A 207 5.51 18.48 -40.99
C PHE A 207 6.77 18.92 -41.74
N GLY A 208 7.73 18.02 -42.00
CA GLY A 208 8.88 18.28 -42.86
C GLY A 208 9.63 19.57 -42.51
N ALA A 209 9.63 20.53 -43.44
CA ALA A 209 10.29 21.83 -43.27
C ALA A 209 9.67 22.71 -42.17
N GLU A 210 8.42 22.47 -41.79
CA GLU A 210 7.70 23.20 -40.73
C GLU A 210 7.89 22.59 -39.34
N PHE A 211 8.52 21.42 -39.25
CA PHE A 211 8.77 20.74 -37.98
C PHE A 211 9.47 21.61 -36.90
N PRO A 212 10.44 22.48 -37.23
CA PRO A 212 11.00 23.41 -36.25
C PRO A 212 9.96 24.38 -35.66
N LYS A 213 8.97 24.82 -36.45
CA LYS A 213 7.86 25.67 -35.99
C LYS A 213 6.94 24.90 -35.04
N VAL A 214 6.62 23.65 -35.37
CA VAL A 214 5.86 22.73 -34.50
C VAL A 214 6.54 22.56 -33.15
N ARG A 215 7.86 22.31 -33.15
CA ARG A 215 8.63 22.19 -31.90
C ARG A 215 8.57 23.46 -31.08
N ALA A 216 8.73 24.64 -31.70
CA ALA A 216 8.68 25.92 -30.99
C ALA A 216 7.29 26.21 -30.41
N ALA A 217 6.22 25.98 -31.20
CA ALA A 217 4.84 26.16 -30.76
C ALA A 217 4.48 25.22 -29.60
N LEU A 218 4.90 23.95 -29.68
CA LEU A 218 4.67 22.96 -28.63
C LEU A 218 5.43 23.30 -27.34
N SER A 219 6.68 23.79 -27.43
CA SER A 219 7.47 24.23 -26.27
C SER A 219 7.01 25.55 -25.65
N ALA A 220 6.14 26.31 -26.33
CA ALA A 220 5.56 27.55 -25.82
C ALA A 220 4.24 27.34 -25.06
N LEU A 221 3.65 26.14 -25.16
CA LEU A 221 2.47 25.76 -24.38
C LEU A 221 2.84 25.53 -22.92
N ASP A 222 1.84 25.65 -22.05
CA ASP A 222 1.93 25.25 -20.65
C ASP A 222 2.18 23.72 -20.54
N PRO A 223 3.34 23.29 -20.03
CA PRO A 223 3.67 21.86 -19.93
C PRO A 223 2.68 21.06 -19.11
N ASP A 224 2.08 21.66 -18.08
CA ASP A 224 1.16 20.98 -17.16
C ASP A 224 -0.18 20.68 -17.85
N ALA A 225 -0.73 21.67 -18.55
CA ALA A 225 -1.95 21.52 -19.35
C ALA A 225 -1.79 20.50 -20.48
N VAL A 226 -0.64 20.51 -21.17
CA VAL A 226 -0.33 19.54 -22.24
C VAL A 226 -0.17 18.14 -21.68
N ALA A 227 0.52 17.99 -20.54
CA ALA A 227 0.69 16.70 -19.88
C ALA A 227 -0.66 16.10 -19.48
N ALA A 228 -1.58 16.91 -18.93
CA ALA A 228 -2.92 16.46 -18.59
C ALA A 228 -3.71 15.95 -19.81
N GLN A 229 -3.70 16.69 -20.92
CA GLN A 229 -4.38 16.29 -22.17
C GLN A 229 -3.80 14.98 -22.74
N VAL A 230 -2.48 14.89 -22.87
CA VAL A 230 -1.82 13.70 -23.44
C VAL A 230 -2.08 12.47 -22.56
N ASN A 231 -2.00 12.60 -21.23
CA ASN A 231 -2.29 11.51 -20.29
C ASN A 231 -3.76 11.07 -20.30
N ALA A 232 -4.68 11.98 -20.65
CA ALA A 232 -6.09 11.67 -20.88
C ALA A 232 -6.35 11.05 -22.27
N GLY A 233 -5.33 10.95 -23.13
CA GLY A 233 -5.45 10.47 -24.51
C GLY A 233 -6.06 11.51 -25.45
N GLU A 234 -6.11 12.77 -25.04
CA GLU A 234 -6.67 13.87 -25.82
C GLU A 234 -5.64 14.48 -26.78
N ALA A 235 -6.13 15.13 -27.84
CA ALA A 235 -5.27 15.82 -28.81
C ALA A 235 -4.84 17.20 -28.29
N VAL A 236 -3.58 17.56 -28.52
CA VAL A 236 -2.99 18.85 -28.15
C VAL A 236 -3.06 19.78 -29.35
N THR A 237 -3.66 20.96 -29.18
CA THR A 237 -3.76 21.95 -30.27
C THR A 237 -2.62 22.96 -30.16
N ILE A 238 -1.86 23.12 -31.24
CA ILE A 238 -0.82 24.15 -31.39
C ILE A 238 -1.24 25.16 -32.47
N MET A 239 -0.71 26.39 -32.40
CA MET A 239 -0.91 27.41 -33.43
C MET A 239 0.32 27.47 -34.34
N LEU A 240 0.14 27.26 -35.64
CA LEU A 240 1.18 27.42 -36.67
C LEU A 240 0.75 28.50 -37.64
N ASP A 241 1.51 29.60 -37.74
CA ASP A 241 1.20 30.71 -38.65
C ASP A 241 -0.27 31.19 -38.58
N GLU A 242 -0.84 31.24 -37.36
CA GLU A 242 -2.25 31.58 -37.03
C GLU A 242 -3.31 30.50 -37.37
N GLU A 243 -2.91 29.32 -37.85
CA GLU A 243 -3.80 28.18 -38.05
C GLU A 243 -3.72 27.16 -36.89
N PRO A 244 -4.86 26.69 -36.35
CA PRO A 244 -4.87 25.67 -35.31
C PRO A 244 -4.60 24.27 -35.90
N VAL A 245 -3.61 23.59 -35.35
CA VAL A 245 -3.22 22.23 -35.75
C VAL A 245 -3.30 21.29 -34.55
N ALA A 246 -4.07 20.21 -34.70
CA ALA A 246 -4.22 19.18 -33.68
C ALA A 246 -3.12 18.11 -33.82
N LEU A 247 -2.40 17.87 -32.72
CA LEU A 247 -1.46 16.78 -32.54
C LEU A 247 -2.11 15.68 -31.71
N SER A 248 -2.01 14.42 -32.12
CA SER A 248 -2.53 13.32 -31.30
C SER A 248 -1.67 13.11 -30.04
N ALA A 249 -2.21 12.43 -29.03
CA ALA A 249 -1.46 12.10 -27.81
C ALA A 249 -0.17 11.30 -28.10
N GLU A 250 -0.15 10.46 -29.14
CA GLU A 250 1.03 9.68 -29.55
C GLU A 250 2.13 10.54 -30.20
N GLU A 251 1.74 11.70 -30.76
CA GLU A 251 2.63 12.64 -31.42
C GLU A 251 3.37 13.56 -30.42
N VAL A 252 2.95 13.58 -29.15
CA VAL A 252 3.53 14.40 -28.09
C VAL A 252 4.13 13.49 -27.00
N LEU A 253 5.41 13.68 -26.70
CA LEU A 253 6.09 12.98 -25.62
C LEU A 253 6.11 13.85 -24.38
N VAL A 254 5.53 13.37 -23.29
CA VAL A 254 5.59 14.02 -21.98
C VAL A 254 6.64 13.30 -21.15
N GLN A 255 7.70 14.03 -20.77
CA GLN A 255 8.65 13.58 -19.75
C GLN A 255 8.31 14.28 -18.44
N SER A 256 8.50 13.61 -17.32
CA SER A 256 8.31 14.16 -15.99
C SER A 256 9.57 13.98 -15.18
N ASP A 257 10.14 15.07 -14.70
CA ASP A 257 11.18 15.07 -13.68
C ASP A 257 10.53 15.39 -12.33
N ALA A 258 10.86 14.65 -11.27
CA ALA A 258 10.33 14.95 -9.94
C ALA A 258 10.76 16.36 -9.49
N ALA A 259 9.88 17.08 -8.81
CA ALA A 259 10.26 18.34 -8.19
C ALA A 259 11.38 18.12 -7.15
N GLU A 260 12.17 19.15 -6.86
CA GLU A 260 13.33 19.05 -5.96
C GLU A 260 12.92 18.49 -4.58
N GLY A 261 13.65 17.49 -4.10
CA GLY A 261 13.36 16.81 -2.83
C GLY A 261 12.23 15.78 -2.90
N LEU A 262 11.52 15.65 -4.02
CA LEU A 262 10.47 14.66 -4.21
C LEU A 262 10.93 13.46 -5.05
N VAL A 263 10.28 12.32 -4.82
CA VAL A 263 10.41 11.14 -5.68
C VAL A 263 9.02 10.70 -6.08
N VAL A 264 8.80 10.52 -7.38
CA VAL A 264 7.45 10.38 -7.95
C VAL A 264 7.27 9.02 -8.61
N ALA A 265 6.06 8.47 -8.48
CA ALA A 265 5.56 7.35 -9.26
C ALA A 265 4.14 7.66 -9.75
N SER A 266 3.84 7.29 -11.00
CA SER A 266 2.54 7.54 -11.62
C SER A 266 2.01 6.31 -12.34
N GLU A 267 0.72 6.05 -12.21
CA GLU A 267 0.01 5.00 -12.96
C GLU A 267 -1.48 5.36 -13.09
N LYS A 268 -2.06 5.19 -14.29
CA LYS A 268 -3.52 5.27 -14.56
C LYS A 268 -4.18 6.52 -13.95
N GLY A 269 -3.61 7.70 -14.22
CA GLY A 269 -4.15 8.98 -13.75
C GLY A 269 -3.96 9.26 -12.25
N VAL A 270 -3.14 8.47 -11.55
CA VAL A 270 -2.74 8.74 -10.16
C VAL A 270 -1.23 9.00 -10.13
N THR A 271 -0.83 10.11 -9.52
CA THR A 271 0.58 10.47 -9.30
C THR A 271 0.81 10.60 -7.80
N VAL A 272 1.81 9.89 -7.30
CA VAL A 272 2.21 9.92 -5.89
C VAL A 272 3.64 10.40 -5.79
N ALA A 273 3.86 11.42 -4.99
CA ALA A 273 5.18 11.93 -4.66
C ALA A 273 5.47 11.71 -3.18
N ILE A 274 6.64 11.18 -2.85
CA ILE A 274 7.15 11.11 -1.49
C ILE A 274 8.18 12.20 -1.26
N ASP A 275 8.17 12.79 -0.07
CA ASP A 275 9.26 13.68 0.37
C ASP A 275 10.48 12.83 0.75
N SER A 276 11.57 13.00 0.01
CA SER A 276 12.81 12.26 0.19
C SER A 276 13.80 12.96 1.13
N VAL A 277 13.49 14.18 1.58
CA VAL A 277 14.33 14.91 2.51
C VAL A 277 14.19 14.31 3.91
N ILE A 278 15.29 13.78 4.42
CA ILE A 278 15.35 13.21 5.77
C ILE A 278 15.90 14.29 6.71
N THR A 279 15.06 14.78 7.62
CA THR A 279 15.50 15.68 8.69
C THR A 279 16.23 14.88 9.78
N PRO A 280 17.07 15.53 10.62
CA PRO A 280 17.74 14.85 11.74
C PRO A 280 16.77 14.11 12.67
N GLU A 281 15.58 14.66 12.90
CA GLU A 281 14.55 14.05 13.74
C GLU A 281 13.98 12.78 13.10
N LEU A 282 13.70 12.82 11.78
CA LEU A 282 13.24 11.66 11.03
C LEU A 282 14.32 10.58 10.97
N GLU A 283 15.58 10.96 10.80
CA GLU A 283 16.71 10.02 10.83
C GLU A 283 16.79 9.29 12.18
N GLN A 284 16.76 10.03 13.30
CA GLN A 284 16.79 9.44 14.63
C GLN A 284 15.59 8.51 14.88
N GLU A 285 14.38 8.88 14.46
CA GLU A 285 13.22 8.01 14.57
C GLU A 285 13.38 6.74 13.70
N GLY A 286 13.96 6.86 12.51
CA GLY A 286 14.30 5.74 11.64
C GLY A 286 15.26 4.75 12.30
N LEU A 287 16.30 5.27 12.97
CA LEU A 287 17.24 4.45 13.75
C LEU A 287 16.54 3.80 14.95
N ALA A 288 15.68 4.51 15.67
CA ALA A 288 14.89 3.92 16.77
C ALA A 288 14.00 2.75 16.29
N ARG A 289 13.36 2.88 15.11
CA ARG A 289 12.57 1.80 14.50
C ARG A 289 13.41 0.60 14.06
N GLU A 290 14.62 0.82 13.55
CA GLU A 290 15.55 -0.27 13.25
C GLU A 290 16.02 -0.97 14.53
N LEU A 291 16.27 -0.24 15.62
CA LEU A 291 16.57 -0.81 16.94
C LEU A 291 15.43 -1.73 17.42
N VAL A 292 14.17 -1.25 17.42
CA VAL A 292 13.00 -2.07 17.79
C VAL A 292 12.97 -3.37 17.00
N ARG A 293 13.16 -3.31 15.68
CA ARG A 293 13.17 -4.50 14.81
C ARG A 293 14.24 -5.50 15.26
N ARG A 294 15.45 -5.02 15.56
CA ARG A 294 16.58 -5.87 15.97
C ARG A 294 16.35 -6.49 17.34
N ILE A 295 15.78 -5.73 18.27
CA ILE A 295 15.39 -6.21 19.60
C ILE A 295 14.30 -7.28 19.47
N GLN A 296 13.27 -7.05 18.64
CA GLN A 296 12.20 -8.02 18.43
C GLN A 296 12.68 -9.30 17.75
N GLN A 297 13.62 -9.18 16.81
CA GLN A 297 14.28 -10.35 16.23
C GLN A 297 15.06 -11.13 17.30
N LEU A 298 15.84 -10.44 18.15
CA LEU A 298 16.57 -11.07 19.25
C LEU A 298 15.63 -11.76 20.25
N ARG A 299 14.49 -11.15 20.58
CA ARG A 299 13.46 -11.77 21.45
C ARG A 299 12.99 -13.11 20.87
N LYS A 300 12.70 -13.13 19.57
CA LYS A 300 12.28 -14.34 18.86
C LYS A 300 13.41 -15.39 18.83
N ASP A 301 14.63 -14.98 18.54
CA ASP A 301 15.79 -15.89 18.45
C ASP A 301 16.15 -16.48 19.81
N ALA A 302 15.92 -15.74 20.89
CA ALA A 302 16.05 -16.20 22.27
C ALA A 302 14.85 -17.03 22.77
N GLY A 303 13.84 -17.28 21.92
CA GLY A 303 12.69 -18.12 22.24
C GLY A 303 11.69 -17.49 23.22
N LEU A 304 11.66 -16.15 23.32
CA LEU A 304 10.68 -15.46 24.15
C LEU A 304 9.29 -15.48 23.51
N GLU A 305 8.27 -15.57 24.36
CA GLU A 305 6.89 -15.42 23.95
C GLU A 305 6.56 -13.94 23.70
N ILE A 306 5.52 -13.68 22.90
CA ILE A 306 5.10 -12.32 22.51
C ILE A 306 4.80 -11.44 23.74
N SER A 307 4.33 -12.02 24.84
CA SER A 307 3.96 -11.32 26.07
C SER A 307 5.09 -11.16 27.09
N ASP A 308 6.26 -11.78 26.87
CA ASP A 308 7.34 -11.78 27.86
C ASP A 308 7.92 -10.36 28.05
N ARG A 309 8.22 -9.99 29.30
CA ARG A 309 8.88 -8.72 29.63
C ARG A 309 10.39 -8.89 29.70
N ILE A 310 11.13 -7.84 29.37
CA ILE A 310 12.60 -7.89 29.32
C ILE A 310 13.25 -6.72 30.06
N ALA A 311 14.46 -6.96 30.58
CA ALA A 311 15.45 -5.92 30.79
C ALA A 311 16.28 -5.77 29.50
N LEU A 312 16.37 -4.55 28.98
CA LEU A 312 17.05 -4.25 27.72
C LEU A 312 18.32 -3.43 27.97
N TYR A 313 19.42 -3.87 27.39
CA TYR A 313 20.72 -3.20 27.45
C TYR A 313 21.14 -2.83 26.02
N VAL A 314 21.50 -1.56 25.81
CA VAL A 314 21.97 -1.07 24.51
C VAL A 314 23.31 -0.37 24.68
N SER A 315 24.30 -0.80 23.92
CA SER A 315 25.66 -0.27 23.95
C SER A 315 26.07 0.17 22.55
N GLY A 316 26.63 1.38 22.44
CA GLY A 316 27.06 1.99 21.19
C GLY A 316 27.72 3.34 21.40
N ALA A 317 28.04 4.02 20.31
CA ALA A 317 28.61 5.37 20.32
C ALA A 317 27.58 6.44 20.77
N GLU A 318 27.99 7.71 20.86
CA GLU A 318 27.12 8.78 21.37
C GLU A 318 25.85 8.98 20.54
N ALA A 319 25.90 8.81 19.21
CA ALA A 319 24.71 8.95 18.38
C ALA A 319 23.67 7.87 18.73
N THR A 320 24.12 6.62 18.91
CA THR A 320 23.26 5.53 19.40
C THR A 320 22.63 5.87 20.76
N LYS A 321 23.41 6.44 21.70
CA LYS A 321 22.87 6.85 23.02
C LYS A 321 21.84 7.96 22.90
N ALA A 322 22.05 8.92 22.01
CA ALA A 322 21.09 9.99 21.75
C ALA A 322 19.75 9.44 21.24
N VAL A 323 19.79 8.47 20.30
CA VAL A 323 18.59 7.77 19.80
C VAL A 323 17.88 7.03 20.94
N VAL A 324 18.63 6.26 21.74
CA VAL A 324 18.05 5.50 22.86
C VAL A 324 17.43 6.43 23.91
N GLY A 325 18.09 7.55 24.23
CA GLY A 325 17.57 8.54 25.17
C GLY A 325 16.30 9.22 24.66
N GLY A 326 16.33 9.71 23.41
CA GLY A 326 15.21 10.43 22.79
C GLY A 326 13.97 9.56 22.53
N PHE A 327 14.15 8.25 22.34
CA PHE A 327 13.07 7.31 22.01
C PHE A 327 12.87 6.21 23.06
N SER A 328 13.29 6.44 24.31
CA SER A 328 13.25 5.45 25.39
C SER A 328 11.86 4.89 25.65
N GLU A 329 10.84 5.76 25.79
CA GLU A 329 9.44 5.36 26.00
C GLU A 329 8.91 4.49 24.83
N TYR A 330 9.21 4.91 23.60
CA TYR A 330 8.83 4.18 22.39
C TYR A 330 9.51 2.80 22.34
N LEU A 331 10.82 2.73 22.59
CA LEU A 331 11.58 1.48 22.64
C LEU A 331 11.01 0.53 23.69
N GLN A 332 10.70 1.03 24.89
CA GLN A 332 10.13 0.22 25.97
C GLN A 332 8.73 -0.30 25.63
N ALA A 333 7.86 0.56 25.11
CA ALA A 333 6.50 0.19 24.73
C ALA A 333 6.49 -0.88 23.63
N GLU A 334 7.28 -0.68 22.57
CA GLU A 334 7.32 -1.58 21.43
C GLU A 334 8.05 -2.89 21.70
N THR A 335 8.91 -2.97 22.73
CA THR A 335 9.70 -4.17 23.05
C THR A 335 9.32 -4.85 24.36
N LEU A 336 8.28 -4.36 25.04
CA LEU A 336 7.87 -4.79 26.39
C LEU A 336 9.03 -4.75 27.41
N ALA A 337 9.97 -3.80 27.21
CA ALA A 337 11.07 -3.61 28.13
C ALA A 337 10.61 -2.84 29.37
N THR A 338 10.80 -3.43 30.55
CA THR A 338 10.52 -2.80 31.85
C THR A 338 11.69 -1.97 32.35
N GLN A 339 12.87 -2.26 31.83
CA GLN A 339 14.12 -1.56 32.12
C GLN A 339 14.88 -1.38 30.81
N LEU A 340 15.46 -0.19 30.64
CA LEU A 340 16.31 0.15 29.50
C LEU A 340 17.57 0.81 30.03
N GLU A 341 18.73 0.19 29.77
CA GLU A 341 20.03 0.70 30.21
C GLU A 341 20.95 0.94 29.01
N SER A 342 21.38 2.18 28.85
CA SER A 342 22.44 2.55 27.90
C SER A 342 23.81 2.41 28.58
N ASN A 343 24.64 1.47 28.13
CA ASN A 343 25.94 1.12 28.73
C ASN A 343 25.90 0.50 30.14
N GLY A 344 24.82 -0.22 30.47
CA GLY A 344 24.78 -1.05 31.68
C GLY A 344 25.73 -2.26 31.58
N ALA A 345 26.11 -2.81 32.74
CA ALA A 345 26.84 -4.09 32.75
C ALA A 345 25.90 -5.20 32.26
N VAL A 346 26.19 -5.76 31.09
CA VAL A 346 25.37 -6.82 30.49
C VAL A 346 25.49 -8.09 31.34
N PRO A 347 24.36 -8.67 31.82
CA PRO A 347 24.38 -9.94 32.53
C PRO A 347 24.99 -11.07 31.68
N ALA A 348 25.72 -11.98 32.31
CA ALA A 348 26.46 -13.03 31.61
C ALA A 348 25.56 -14.04 30.85
N ASP A 349 24.30 -14.14 31.26
CA ASP A 349 23.27 -14.99 30.68
C ASP A 349 22.36 -14.26 29.67
N ALA A 350 22.63 -12.98 29.39
CA ALA A 350 21.83 -12.20 28.46
C ALA A 350 21.96 -12.71 27.02
N ALA A 351 20.83 -12.84 26.32
CA ALA A 351 20.85 -13.03 24.88
C ALA A 351 21.35 -11.73 24.24
N GLN A 352 22.32 -11.83 23.33
CA GLN A 352 22.97 -10.64 22.75
C GLN A 352 23.13 -10.75 21.24
N THR A 353 23.14 -9.59 20.57
CA THR A 353 23.41 -9.48 19.14
C THR A 353 24.12 -8.18 18.83
N GLU A 354 24.98 -8.20 17.81
CA GLU A 354 25.71 -7.05 17.31
C GLU A 354 25.31 -6.79 15.86
N PHE A 355 25.09 -5.52 15.52
CA PHE A 355 24.70 -5.11 14.18
C PHE A 355 25.03 -3.64 13.94
N LYS A 356 24.99 -3.25 12.66
CA LYS A 356 25.11 -1.85 12.27
C LYS A 356 23.79 -1.10 12.39
N LEU A 357 23.81 0.03 13.07
CA LEU A 357 22.72 1.00 13.14
C LEU A 357 23.19 2.28 12.42
N GLY A 358 22.74 2.47 11.18
CA GLY A 358 23.40 3.43 10.29
C GLY A 358 24.82 2.96 9.98
N ASP A 359 25.81 3.80 10.30
CA ASP A 359 27.24 3.50 10.13
C ASP A 359 27.93 3.07 11.44
N GLU A 360 27.21 3.04 12.58
CA GLU A 360 27.76 2.69 13.89
C GLU A 360 27.52 1.21 14.25
N ASP A 361 28.49 0.59 14.92
CA ASP A 361 28.33 -0.74 15.51
C ASP A 361 27.60 -0.62 16.86
N VAL A 362 26.52 -1.39 17.00
CA VAL A 362 25.66 -1.40 18.18
C VAL A 362 25.52 -2.82 18.69
N THR A 363 25.67 -2.98 20.01
CA THR A 363 25.38 -4.22 20.72
C THR A 363 24.09 -4.06 21.51
N VAL A 364 23.17 -5.01 21.33
CA VAL A 364 21.94 -5.12 22.13
C VAL A 364 21.97 -6.42 22.90
N ALA A 365 21.62 -6.36 24.17
CA ALA A 365 21.42 -7.53 25.01
C ALA A 365 20.08 -7.47 25.75
N LEU A 366 19.47 -8.62 25.99
CA LEU A 366 18.21 -8.72 26.73
C LEU A 366 18.22 -9.88 27.71
N VAL A 367 17.48 -9.70 28.80
CA VAL A 367 17.22 -10.73 29.82
C VAL A 367 15.71 -10.80 30.05
N LYS A 368 15.14 -12.00 30.00
CA LYS A 368 13.73 -12.23 30.34
C LYS A 368 13.52 -11.96 31.83
N GLN A 369 12.43 -11.24 32.15
CA GLN A 369 12.00 -10.99 33.52
C GLN A 369 10.84 -11.87 33.95
#